data_AF-A0A6I4ZQF2-F1
#
_entry.id   AF-A0A6I4ZQF2-F1
#
_cell.length_a   1.000
_cell.length_b   1.000
_cell.length_c   1.000
_cell.angle_alpha   90.00
_cell.angle_beta   90.00
_cell.angle_gamma   90.00
#
_symmetry.space_group_name_H-M   'P 1'
#
loop_
_entity.id
_entity.type
_entity.pdbx_description
1 polymer ?
#
loop_
_entity_poly.entity_id
_entity_poly.type
_entity_poly.pdbx_seq_one_letter_code
_entity_poly.pdbx_strand_id
1 'polypeptide(L)'
;MRTTITIDRELLDELVETTGEKSKSAALNKAAEDYVRREKLRDLKDFWLEIRAEDVRDEAREADRRRERFLDSLRGADGNS
;
A
#
# COMPACT_ATOMS: atom_id res chain seq x y z
N MET A 1 -20.99 1.81 19.47
CA MET A 1 -21.58 3.11 19.89
C MET A 1 -22.84 3.35 19.06
N ARG A 2 -23.89 3.96 19.61
CA ARG A 2 -25.13 4.26 18.87
C ARG A 2 -25.27 5.77 18.74
N THR A 3 -25.41 6.25 17.51
CA THR A 3 -25.56 7.66 17.18
C THR A 3 -26.77 7.81 16.27
N THR A 4 -27.57 8.86 16.48
CA THR A 4 -28.69 9.19 15.61
C THR A 4 -28.25 10.26 14.62
N ILE A 5 -28.47 10.01 13.33
CA ILE A 5 -28.15 10.92 12.23
C ILE A 5 -29.34 10.98 11.28
N THR A 6 -29.50 12.10 10.59
CA THR A 6 -30.53 12.27 9.55
C THR A 6 -29.91 11.96 8.19
N ILE A 7 -30.49 10.99 7.49
CA ILE A 7 -30.10 10.58 6.14
C ILE A 7 -31.38 10.44 5.33
N ASP A 8 -31.29 10.75 4.04
CA ASP A 8 -32.38 10.50 3.10
C ASP A 8 -32.79 9.02 3.10
N ARG A 9 -34.10 8.75 3.09
CA ARG A 9 -34.59 7.37 3.22
C ARG A 9 -34.29 6.56 1.97
N GLU A 10 -34.49 7.14 0.79
CA GLU A 10 -34.33 6.46 -0.49
C GLU A 10 -32.87 6.09 -0.69
N LEU A 11 -31.95 7.01 -0.37
CA LEU A 11 -30.51 6.75 -0.37
C LEU A 11 -30.12 5.60 0.57
N LEU A 12 -30.70 5.55 1.77
CA LEU A 12 -30.38 4.52 2.75
C LEU A 12 -30.91 3.14 2.33
N ASP A 13 -32.05 3.10 1.64
CA ASP A 13 -32.62 1.88 1.10
C ASP A 13 -31.81 1.40 -0.12
N GLU A 14 -31.42 2.30 -1.03
CA GLU A 14 -30.51 2.00 -2.15
C GLU A 14 -29.15 1.49 -1.64
N LEU A 15 -28.63 2.05 -0.55
CA LEU A 15 -27.39 1.60 0.06
C LEU A 15 -27.49 0.15 0.55
N VAL A 16 -28.62 -0.23 1.13
CA VAL A 16 -28.88 -1.61 1.59
C VAL A 16 -28.92 -2.56 0.40
N GLU A 17 -29.62 -2.19 -0.67
CA GLU A 17 -29.70 -2.99 -1.90
C GLU A 17 -28.33 -3.16 -2.56
N THR A 18 -27.57 -2.07 -2.71
CA THR A 18 -26.26 -2.06 -3.36
C THR A 18 -25.21 -2.82 -2.54
N THR A 19 -25.26 -2.73 -1.22
CA THR A 19 -24.28 -3.40 -0.34
C THR A 19 -24.62 -4.86 -0.06
N GLY A 20 -25.88 -5.28 -0.30
CA GLY A 20 -26.41 -6.61 0.00
C GLY A 20 -26.58 -6.90 1.50
N GLU A 21 -26.45 -5.88 2.34
CA GLU A 21 -26.52 -6.03 3.79
C GLU A 21 -27.97 -6.15 4.27
N LYS A 22 -28.18 -6.84 5.40
CA LYS A 22 -29.54 -7.06 5.93
C LYS A 22 -30.10 -5.88 6.73
N SER A 23 -29.25 -4.91 7.09
CA SER A 23 -29.63 -3.81 7.96
C SER A 23 -29.00 -2.51 7.51
N LYS A 24 -29.71 -1.40 7.74
CA LYS A 24 -29.28 -0.04 7.43
C LYS A 24 -27.95 0.33 8.10
N SER A 25 -27.75 -0.11 9.34
CA SER A 25 -26.50 0.11 10.07
C SER A 25 -25.33 -0.68 9.47
N ALA A 26 -25.55 -1.93 9.06
CA ALA A 26 -24.50 -2.73 8.42
C ALA A 26 -24.11 -2.15 7.06
N ALA A 27 -25.10 -1.78 6.25
CA ALA A 27 -24.89 -1.10 4.96
C ALA A 27 -24.09 0.19 5.12
N LEU A 28 -24.48 1.04 6.09
CA LEU A 28 -23.80 2.30 6.37
C LEU A 28 -22.35 2.09 6.84
N ASN A 29 -22.12 1.15 7.76
CA ASN A 29 -20.77 0.87 8.25
C ASN A 29 -19.85 0.39 7.13
N LYS A 30 -20.35 -0.52 6.29
CA LYS A 30 -19.61 -1.06 5.13
C LYS A 30 -19.27 0.05 4.13
N ALA A 31 -20.23 0.92 3.83
CA ALA A 31 -20.01 2.05 2.94
C ALA A 31 -18.99 3.05 3.51
N ALA A 32 -19.06 3.35 4.81
CA ALA A 32 -18.12 4.24 5.49
C ALA A 32 -16.70 3.66 5.52
N GLU A 33 -16.56 2.35 5.78
CA GLU A 33 -15.27 1.66 5.75
C GLU A 33 -14.65 1.71 4.36
N ASP A 34 -15.44 1.41 3.32
CA ASP A 34 -14.96 1.42 1.96
C ASP A 34 -14.60 2.83 1.48
N TYR A 35 -15.35 3.85 1.89
CA TYR A 35 -14.99 5.25 1.65
C TYR A 35 -13.61 5.55 2.25
N VAL A 36 -13.41 5.31 3.55
CA VAL A 36 -12.12 5.57 4.22
C VAL A 36 -10.98 4.79 3.57
N ARG A 37 -11.23 3.55 3.14
CA ARG A 37 -10.24 2.75 2.42
C ARG A 37 -9.85 3.40 1.08
N ARG A 38 -10.82 3.86 0.29
CA ARG A 38 -10.57 4.52 -1.01
C ARG A 38 -9.80 5.82 -0.83
N GLU A 39 -10.13 6.62 0.19
CA GLU A 39 -9.40 7.85 0.50
C GLU A 39 -7.92 7.54 0.81
N LYS A 40 -7.64 6.57 1.68
CA LYS A 40 -6.26 6.15 1.99
C LYS A 40 -5.50 5.65 0.77
N LEU A 41 -6.16 4.93 -0.13
CA LEU A 41 -5.54 4.48 -1.38
C LEU A 41 -5.23 5.64 -2.33
N ARG A 42 -6.09 6.68 -2.36
CA ARG A 42 -5.83 7.89 -3.13
C ARG A 42 -4.64 8.65 -2.56
N ASP A 43 -4.59 8.83 -1.25
CA ASP A 43 -3.46 9.50 -0.58
C ASP A 43 -2.15 8.76 -0.86
N LEU A 44 -2.16 7.42 -0.82
CA LEU A 44 -1.01 6.61 -1.21
C LEU A 44 -0.62 6.79 -2.67
N LYS A 45 -1.59 6.80 -3.59
CA LYS A 45 -1.33 7.02 -5.02
C LYS A 45 -0.69 8.39 -5.27
N ASP A 46 -1.19 9.42 -4.61
CA ASP A 46 -0.67 10.77 -4.75
C ASP A 46 0.76 10.86 -4.17
N PHE A 47 1.02 10.20 -3.03
CA PHE A 47 2.36 10.04 -2.49
C PHE A 47 3.32 9.29 -3.44
N TRP A 48 2.85 8.23 -4.09
CA TRP A 48 3.62 7.49 -5.10
C TRP A 48 3.97 8.34 -6.33
N LEU A 49 3.12 9.29 -6.72
CA LEU A 49 3.40 10.22 -7.82
C LEU A 49 4.48 11.25 -7.45
N GLU A 50 4.63 11.58 -6.16
CA GLU A 50 5.66 12.49 -5.67
C GLU A 50 7.02 11.81 -5.48
N ILE A 51 7.05 10.49 -5.25
CA ILE A 51 8.31 9.75 -5.15
C ILE A 51 8.94 9.60 -6.54
N ARG A 52 9.96 10.42 -6.83
CA ARG A 52 10.95 10.11 -7.86
C ARG A 52 11.86 9.00 -7.34
N ALA A 53 11.51 7.76 -7.61
CA ALA A 53 12.43 6.65 -7.42
C ALA A 53 13.52 6.72 -8.50
N GLU A 54 14.76 6.93 -8.08
CA GLU A 54 15.91 6.85 -8.96
C GLU A 54 16.23 5.37 -9.21
N ASP A 55 16.37 4.99 -10.48
CA ASP A 55 16.66 3.60 -10.85
C ASP A 55 18.15 3.31 -10.70
N VAL A 56 18.54 2.83 -9.53
CA VAL A 56 19.94 2.53 -9.16
C VAL A 56 20.34 1.08 -9.44
N ARG A 57 19.59 0.35 -10.28
CA ARG A 57 19.85 -1.09 -10.54
C ARG A 57 21.24 -1.36 -11.09
N ASP A 58 21.74 -0.49 -11.96
CA ASP A 58 23.07 -0.67 -12.56
C ASP A 58 24.18 -0.39 -11.54
N GLU A 59 24.03 0.66 -10.73
CA GLU A 59 24.96 1.00 -9.63
C GLU A 59 25.03 -0.14 -8.60
N ALA A 60 23.90 -0.73 -8.26
CA ALA A 60 23.82 -1.88 -7.36
C ALA A 60 24.57 -3.10 -7.92
N ARG A 61 24.34 -3.45 -9.20
CA ARG A 61 25.08 -4.54 -9.87
C ARG A 61 26.58 -4.29 -9.87
N GLU A 62 26.98 -3.04 -10.05
CA GLU A 62 28.38 -2.67 -10.12
C GLU A 62 29.05 -2.69 -8.73
N ALA A 63 28.31 -2.32 -7.69
CA ALA A 63 28.72 -2.50 -6.30
C ALA A 63 28.88 -3.99 -5.95
N ASP A 64 27.97 -4.86 -6.39
CA ASP A 64 28.05 -6.31 -6.19
C ASP A 64 29.30 -6.90 -6.85
N ARG A 65 29.57 -6.56 -8.12
CA ARG A 65 30.81 -6.98 -8.81
C ARG A 65 32.06 -6.49 -8.08
N ARG A 66 32.01 -5.27 -7.53
CA ARG A 66 33.13 -4.70 -6.75
C ARG A 66 33.36 -5.50 -5.48
N ARG A 67 32.27 -5.88 -4.80
CA ARG A 67 32.29 -6.70 -3.59
C ARG A 67 32.85 -8.09 -3.86
N GLU A 68 32.42 -8.75 -4.93
CA GLU A 68 32.93 -10.06 -5.31
C GLU A 68 34.43 -10.03 -5.57
N ARG A 69 34.92 -9.07 -6.36
CA ARG A 69 36.36 -8.90 -6.62
C ARG A 69 37.16 -8.66 -5.34
N PHE A 70 36.61 -7.89 -4.42
CA PHE A 70 37.25 -7.63 -3.13
C PHE A 70 37.33 -8.91 -2.27
N LEU A 71 36.24 -9.67 -2.16
CA LEU A 71 36.21 -10.92 -1.39
C LEU A 71 37.14 -11.99 -1.98
N ASP A 72 37.21 -12.09 -3.30
CA ASP A 72 38.12 -13.01 -3.99
C ASP A 72 39.59 -12.66 -3.70
N SER A 73 39.93 -11.36 -3.67
CA SER A 73 41.27 -10.89 -3.31
C SER A 73 41.67 -11.25 -1.87
N LEU A 74 40.72 -11.29 -0.95
CA LEU A 74 40.95 -11.73 0.43
C LEU A 74 41.14 -13.24 0.51
N ARG A 75 40.33 -14.01 -0.24
CA ARG A 75 40.38 -15.47 -0.26
C ARG A 75 41.68 -16.00 -0.88
N GLY A 76 42.24 -15.30 -1.86
CA GLY A 76 43.54 -15.64 -2.46
C GLY A 76 44.75 -15.33 -1.57
N ALA A 77 44.61 -14.42 -0.60
CA ALA A 77 45.70 -14.05 0.31
C ALA A 77 45.94 -15.11 1.41
N ASP A 78 44.91 -15.87 1.79
CA ASP A 78 45.00 -16.91 2.83
C ASP A 78 45.55 -18.26 2.31
N GLY A 79 45.79 -18.41 1.00
CA GLY A 79 46.19 -19.66 0.34
C GLY A 79 47.70 -19.82 0.07
N ASN A 80 48.55 -18.89 0.52
CA ASN A 80 50.00 -18.95 0.32
C ASN A 80 50.70 -18.97 1.71
N SER A 81 50.72 -20.14 2.35
CA SER A 81 51.49 -20.46 3.56
C SER A 81 52.12 -21.82 3.43
#